data_AF-A0A6G1LL46-F1
#
_entry.id   AF-A0A6G1LL46-F1
#
_cell.length_a   1.000
_cell.length_b   1.000
_cell.length_c   1.000
_cell.angle_alpha   90.00
_cell.angle_beta   90.00
_cell.angle_gamma   90.00
#
_symmetry.space_group_name_H-M   'P 1'
#
loop_
_entity.id
_entity.type
_entity.pdbx_description
1 polymer ?
#
loop_
_entity_poly.entity_id
_entity_poly.type
_entity_poly.pdbx_seq_one_letter_code
_entity_poly.pdbx_strand_id
1 'polypeptide(L)'
;MPASFAERKAKILADLSIPDAQYQDLSPKGSVDEGIRELIGEINALPDCVTTSSCAGRVAVYVEGFKAAKGGGKWLFTSHDPVALPRVLEKGSLYQRFGLLHTSEPSVPWSDDDGARFVHLKFEPLILHILTANHQAAQHAAAAALQAGFRESGVNGILDLSKGHIHQPATPMVAVRSSGLAFDCIIGYTDSSSENPEIKPMVTEDYLRTLVDVANQRFVVNRERTGRFRKALLRQT
;
A
#
# COMPACT_ATOMS: atom_id res chain seq x y z
N MET A 1 25.49 -4.04 17.55
CA MET A 1 24.90 -3.41 16.35
C MET A 1 26.02 -3.04 15.37
N PRO A 2 25.93 -3.38 14.08
CA PRO A 2 26.94 -3.01 13.08
C PRO A 2 27.00 -1.50 12.84
N ALA A 3 28.20 -0.92 12.69
CA ALA A 3 28.38 0.52 12.46
C ALA A 3 27.67 1.01 11.19
N SER A 4 27.71 0.22 10.11
CA SER A 4 27.02 0.55 8.85
C SER A 4 25.51 0.56 8.96
N PHE A 5 24.94 -0.33 9.79
CA PHE A 5 23.53 -0.28 10.11
C PHE A 5 23.20 1.01 10.88
N ALA A 6 23.98 1.35 11.91
CA ALA A 6 23.78 2.56 12.70
C ALA A 6 23.84 3.84 11.85
N GLU A 7 24.83 3.95 10.96
CA GLU A 7 24.95 5.08 10.01
C GLU A 7 23.74 5.17 9.08
N ARG A 8 23.31 4.04 8.52
CA ARG A 8 22.17 3.99 7.60
C ARG A 8 20.85 4.30 8.30
N LYS A 9 20.68 3.77 9.51
CA LYS A 9 19.54 4.08 10.36
C LYS A 9 19.50 5.57 10.68
N ALA A 10 20.61 6.16 11.12
CA ALA A 10 20.69 7.60 11.40
C ALA A 10 20.31 8.44 10.17
N LYS A 11 20.77 8.05 8.98
CA LYS A 11 20.38 8.69 7.73
C LYS A 11 18.88 8.58 7.45
N ILE A 12 18.30 7.38 7.52
CA ILE A 12 16.87 7.17 7.27
C ILE A 12 16.00 7.95 8.27
N LEU A 13 16.40 7.98 9.55
CA LEU A 13 15.68 8.75 10.58
C LEU A 13 15.77 10.25 10.32
N ALA A 14 16.93 10.75 9.87
CA ALA A 14 17.08 12.14 9.46
C ALA A 14 16.13 12.46 8.29
N ASP A 15 16.08 11.60 7.27
CA ASP A 15 15.19 11.76 6.12
C ASP A 15 13.71 11.77 6.55
N LEU A 16 13.31 10.87 7.47
CA LEU A 16 11.94 10.78 8.00
C LEU A 16 11.54 11.93 8.94
N SER A 17 12.52 12.66 9.49
CA SER A 17 12.29 13.78 10.41
C SER A 17 12.08 15.12 9.71
N ILE A 18 12.31 15.18 8.40
CA ILE A 18 12.04 16.35 7.57
C ILE A 18 10.52 16.59 7.54
N PRO A 19 10.02 17.83 7.69
CA PRO A 19 8.59 18.13 7.64
C PRO A 19 7.93 17.57 6.38
N ASP A 20 6.68 17.09 6.48
CA ASP A 20 5.92 16.48 5.37
C ASP A 20 5.93 17.35 4.08
N ALA A 21 6.04 18.69 4.20
CA ALA A 21 6.14 19.63 3.08
C ALA A 21 7.46 19.56 2.27
N GLN A 22 8.50 18.94 2.82
CA GLN A 22 9.83 18.76 2.23
C GLN A 22 10.22 17.29 2.08
N TYR A 23 9.41 16.38 2.64
CA TYR A 23 9.57 14.94 2.51
C TYR A 23 8.96 14.48 1.17
N GLN A 24 9.75 13.79 0.34
CA GLN A 24 9.25 13.08 -0.83
C GLN A 24 9.35 11.58 -0.58
N ASP A 25 8.28 11.02 -0.01
CA ASP A 25 8.07 9.57 -0.07
C ASP A 25 7.99 9.13 -1.55
N LEU A 26 8.49 7.94 -1.86
CA LEU A 26 8.33 7.32 -3.18
C LEU A 26 6.88 6.84 -3.40
N SER A 27 6.05 6.84 -2.35
CA SER A 27 4.61 6.61 -2.47
C SER A 27 3.92 7.83 -3.10
N PRO A 28 2.80 7.64 -3.85
CA PRO A 28 2.05 8.74 -4.46
C PRO A 28 1.56 9.81 -3.47
N LYS A 29 1.52 9.51 -2.17
CA LYS A 29 1.07 10.42 -1.11
C LYS A 29 2.17 11.37 -0.63
N GLY A 30 3.45 11.00 -0.79
CA GLY A 30 4.57 11.85 -0.37
C GLY A 30 4.79 11.95 1.15
N SER A 31 4.01 11.25 1.98
CA SER A 31 4.09 11.32 3.46
C SER A 31 3.73 9.98 4.11
N VAL A 32 4.27 9.72 5.30
CA VAL A 32 3.87 8.57 6.13
C VAL A 32 2.40 8.66 6.52
N ASP A 33 1.66 7.57 6.35
CA ASP A 33 0.25 7.49 6.72
C ASP A 33 0.02 7.69 8.23
N GLU A 34 -0.88 8.63 8.57
CA GLU A 34 -1.22 8.96 9.95
C GLU A 34 -1.60 7.74 10.78
N GLY A 35 -2.37 6.81 10.21
CA GLY A 35 -2.86 5.60 10.89
C GLY A 35 -1.76 4.61 11.32
N ILE A 36 -0.53 4.75 10.84
CA ILE A 36 0.62 3.92 11.25
C ILE A 36 1.82 4.73 11.76
N ARG A 37 1.71 6.06 11.83
CA ARG A 37 2.82 6.94 12.23
C ARG A 37 3.37 6.58 13.62
N GLU A 38 2.50 6.23 14.57
CA GLU A 38 2.90 5.73 15.90
C GLU A 38 3.72 4.44 15.78
N LEU A 39 3.22 3.43 15.05
CA LEU A 39 3.92 2.17 14.81
C LEU A 39 5.29 2.38 14.17
N ILE A 40 5.37 3.24 13.16
CA ILE A 40 6.64 3.58 12.50
C ILE A 40 7.64 4.18 13.51
N GLY A 41 7.18 5.11 14.35
CA GLY A 41 8.00 5.71 15.41
C GLY A 41 8.54 4.67 16.40
N GLU A 42 7.70 3.74 16.84
CA GLU A 42 8.10 2.68 17.77
C GLU A 42 9.08 1.67 17.16
N ILE A 43 8.86 1.24 15.92
CA ILE A 43 9.80 0.36 15.21
C ILE A 43 11.16 1.04 15.10
N ASN A 44 11.16 2.33 14.76
CA ASN A 44 12.37 3.13 14.60
C ASN A 44 13.10 3.41 15.93
N ALA A 45 12.39 3.39 17.05
CA ALA A 45 12.98 3.47 18.39
C ALA A 45 13.72 2.19 18.80
N LEU A 46 13.37 1.03 18.24
CA LEU A 46 14.09 -0.23 18.52
C LEU A 46 15.52 -0.16 18.00
N PRO A 47 16.56 -0.50 18.78
CA PRO A 47 17.96 -0.32 18.38
C PRO A 47 18.25 -1.00 17.04
N ASP A 48 17.77 -2.23 16.84
CA ASP A 48 18.14 -3.09 15.72
C ASP A 48 17.19 -3.03 14.51
N CYS A 49 16.27 -2.07 14.46
CA CYS A 49 15.30 -1.91 13.37
C CYS A 49 15.23 -0.48 12.85
N VAL A 50 14.91 -0.32 11.56
CA VAL A 50 14.49 0.94 10.95
C VAL A 50 13.56 0.69 9.75
N THR A 51 12.48 1.45 9.64
CA THR A 51 11.53 1.37 8.53
C THR A 51 12.03 2.13 7.31
N THR A 52 11.99 1.52 6.13
CA THR A 52 12.47 2.15 4.88
C THR A 52 11.35 2.56 3.92
N SER A 53 10.17 1.95 4.04
CA SER A 53 8.95 2.34 3.34
C SER A 53 7.73 1.72 4.01
N SER A 54 6.56 2.37 3.86
CA SER A 54 5.34 1.96 4.52
C SER A 54 4.07 2.42 3.80
N CYS A 55 3.00 1.65 3.91
CA CYS A 55 1.63 2.05 3.57
C CYS A 55 0.69 1.41 4.59
N ALA A 56 -0.24 2.18 5.17
CA ALA A 56 -1.21 1.71 6.18
C ALA A 56 -2.24 0.71 5.62
N GLY A 57 -2.29 0.60 4.30
CA GLY A 57 -3.37 -0.02 3.55
C GLY A 57 -4.30 1.05 2.96
N ARG A 58 -4.85 0.77 1.78
CA ARG A 58 -5.65 1.71 1.01
C ARG A 58 -6.72 1.00 0.20
N VAL A 59 -7.80 1.72 -0.05
CA VAL A 59 -8.72 1.46 -1.16
C VAL A 59 -8.43 2.46 -2.27
N ALA A 60 -8.42 2.01 -3.51
CA ALA A 60 -8.12 2.88 -4.63
C ALA A 60 -8.82 2.46 -5.91
N VAL A 61 -9.12 3.46 -6.75
CA VAL A 61 -9.59 3.28 -8.11
C VAL A 61 -8.53 3.77 -9.07
N TYR A 62 -8.16 2.94 -10.03
CA TYR A 62 -7.09 3.20 -10.99
C TYR A 62 -7.49 2.71 -12.38
N VAL A 63 -7.28 3.56 -13.39
CA VAL A 63 -7.39 3.17 -14.80
C VAL A 63 -6.03 2.74 -15.32
N GLU A 64 -5.99 1.66 -16.08
CA GLU A 64 -4.78 1.13 -16.71
C GLU A 64 -4.11 2.14 -17.67
N GLY A 65 -2.80 1.98 -17.85
CA GLY A 65 -2.05 2.73 -18.85
C GLY A 65 -2.31 2.22 -20.26
N PHE A 66 -1.86 2.96 -21.27
CA PHE A 66 -1.91 2.47 -22.64
C PHE A 66 -0.97 1.27 -22.83
N LYS A 67 -1.41 0.21 -23.53
CA LYS A 67 -0.66 -1.05 -23.74
C LYS A 67 0.76 -0.86 -24.29
N ALA A 68 0.99 0.21 -25.08
CA ALA A 68 2.31 0.52 -25.66
C ALA A 68 3.23 1.35 -24.74
N ALA A 69 2.74 1.88 -23.62
CA ALA A 69 3.53 2.65 -22.66
C ALA A 69 3.94 1.76 -21.48
N LYS A 70 5.23 1.75 -21.12
CA LYS A 70 5.75 1.03 -19.94
C LYS A 70 5.23 1.66 -18.65
N GLY A 71 4.04 1.24 -18.20
CA GLY A 71 3.37 1.84 -17.04
C GLY A 71 2.87 3.26 -17.36
N GLY A 72 1.78 3.67 -16.73
CA GLY A 72 1.20 4.99 -17.01
C GLY A 72 -0.31 5.09 -16.93
N GLY A 73 -0.94 4.29 -16.07
CA GLY A 73 -2.34 4.53 -15.74
C GLY A 73 -2.49 5.67 -14.74
N LYS A 74 -3.73 5.94 -14.34
CA LYS A 74 -4.08 7.12 -13.56
C LYS A 74 -4.94 6.72 -12.36
N TRP A 75 -4.59 7.26 -11.18
CA TRP A 75 -5.44 7.18 -10.00
C TRP A 75 -6.67 8.07 -10.18
N LEU A 76 -7.85 7.49 -9.99
CA LEU A 76 -9.13 8.18 -10.00
C LEU A 76 -9.61 8.47 -8.58
N PHE A 77 -9.29 7.57 -7.65
CA PHE A 77 -9.64 7.69 -6.25
C PHE A 77 -8.62 6.94 -5.38
N THR A 78 -8.29 7.48 -4.21
CA THR A 78 -7.47 6.79 -3.20
C THR A 78 -7.94 7.20 -1.82
N SER A 79 -8.03 6.25 -0.89
CA SER A 79 -8.25 6.51 0.54
C SER A 79 -7.50 5.51 1.40
N HIS A 80 -6.89 5.99 2.48
CA HIS A 80 -6.21 5.18 3.49
C HIS A 80 -7.11 4.88 4.70
N ASP A 81 -8.38 5.26 4.61
CA ASP A 81 -9.41 5.07 5.63
C ASP A 81 -10.66 4.43 5.03
N PRO A 82 -11.52 3.83 5.89
CA PRO A 82 -12.84 3.37 5.46
C PRO A 82 -13.63 4.48 4.75
N VAL A 83 -14.26 4.13 3.63
CA VAL A 83 -15.08 5.06 2.85
C VAL A 83 -16.45 5.17 3.52
N ALA A 84 -16.76 6.34 4.05
CA ALA A 84 -18.04 6.63 4.71
C ALA A 84 -19.19 6.74 3.70
N LEU A 85 -19.80 5.61 3.36
CA LEU A 85 -20.88 5.51 2.36
C LEU A 85 -22.00 6.54 2.54
N PRO A 86 -22.58 6.78 3.74
CA PRO A 86 -23.63 7.78 3.90
C PRO A 86 -23.21 9.17 3.42
N ARG A 87 -22.00 9.61 3.77
CA ARG A 87 -21.46 10.91 3.33
C ARG A 87 -21.15 10.97 1.83
N VAL A 88 -20.82 9.84 1.22
CA VAL A 88 -20.61 9.78 -0.24
C VAL A 88 -21.94 9.92 -0.95
N LEU A 89 -22.95 9.16 -0.51
CA LEU A 89 -24.28 9.14 -1.11
C LEU A 89 -25.07 10.44 -0.88
N GLU A 90 -24.79 11.18 0.20
CA GLU A 90 -25.30 12.55 0.41
C GLU A 90 -24.76 13.55 -0.63
N LYS A 91 -23.54 13.32 -1.13
CA LYS A 91 -22.82 14.25 -2.02
C LYS A 91 -22.89 13.88 -3.50
N GLY A 92 -23.48 12.74 -3.84
CA GLY A 92 -23.51 12.21 -5.21
C GLY A 92 -23.60 10.69 -5.23
N SER A 93 -23.01 10.07 -6.24
CA SER A 93 -23.02 8.61 -6.43
C SER A 93 -21.61 7.99 -6.32
N LEU A 94 -21.49 6.67 -6.19
CA LEU A 94 -20.18 6.00 -6.19
C LEU A 94 -19.51 6.10 -7.56
N TYR A 95 -20.27 6.10 -8.65
CA TYR A 95 -19.76 6.39 -9.99
C TYR A 95 -19.03 7.74 -10.00
N GLN A 96 -19.69 8.82 -9.58
CA GLN A 96 -19.05 10.14 -9.53
C GLN A 96 -17.83 10.15 -8.62
N ARG A 97 -17.91 9.50 -7.46
CA ARG A 97 -16.79 9.42 -6.50
C ARG A 97 -15.58 8.68 -7.07
N PHE A 98 -15.80 7.69 -7.93
CA PHE A 98 -14.76 6.87 -8.55
C PHE A 98 -14.38 7.32 -9.96
N GLY A 99 -14.92 8.44 -10.44
CA GLY A 99 -14.63 9.00 -11.76
C GLY A 99 -15.27 8.22 -12.91
N LEU A 100 -16.33 7.46 -12.65
CA LEU A 100 -17.13 6.77 -13.66
C LEU A 100 -18.29 7.67 -14.13
N LEU A 101 -18.72 7.46 -15.38
CA LEU A 101 -19.83 8.18 -16.00
C LEU A 101 -21.15 7.79 -15.34
N HIS A 102 -21.65 8.67 -14.47
CA HIS A 102 -22.81 8.40 -13.62
C HIS A 102 -24.16 8.33 -14.33
N THR A 103 -24.25 8.82 -15.57
CA THR A 103 -25.47 8.82 -16.39
C THR A 103 -25.58 7.60 -17.31
N SER A 104 -24.55 6.74 -17.33
CA SER A 104 -24.53 5.54 -18.17
C SER A 104 -25.00 4.32 -17.41
N GLU A 105 -25.80 3.49 -18.08
CA GLU A 105 -26.02 2.10 -17.66
C GLU A 105 -24.70 1.31 -17.77
N PRO A 106 -24.53 0.23 -16.98
CA PRO A 106 -23.39 -0.66 -17.11
C PRO A 106 -23.28 -1.24 -18.52
N SER A 107 -22.08 -1.16 -19.10
CA SER A 107 -21.79 -1.71 -20.42
C SER A 107 -20.46 -2.45 -20.42
N VAL A 108 -20.18 -3.19 -21.49
CA VAL A 108 -18.89 -3.87 -21.69
C VAL A 108 -18.19 -3.32 -22.94
N PRO A 109 -16.84 -3.34 -22.99
CA PRO A 109 -16.12 -3.03 -24.23
C PRO A 109 -16.57 -3.96 -25.37
N TRP A 110 -16.51 -3.46 -26.60
CA TRP A 110 -16.76 -4.29 -27.78
C TRP A 110 -15.63 -5.31 -27.94
N SER A 111 -15.97 -6.55 -28.32
CA SER A 111 -15.05 -7.70 -28.30
C SER A 111 -13.80 -7.57 -29.18
N ASP A 112 -13.86 -6.70 -30.19
CA ASP A 112 -12.76 -6.47 -31.14
C ASP A 112 -11.93 -5.21 -30.82
N ASP A 113 -12.26 -4.48 -29.74
CA ASP A 113 -11.51 -3.29 -29.32
C ASP A 113 -10.31 -3.68 -28.45
N ASP A 114 -9.18 -3.97 -29.10
CA ASP A 114 -7.89 -4.19 -28.43
C ASP A 114 -7.37 -2.90 -27.74
N GLY A 115 -8.07 -1.77 -27.91
CA GLY A 115 -7.75 -0.49 -27.32
C GLY A 115 -8.40 -0.21 -25.95
N ALA A 116 -9.27 -1.08 -25.44
CA ALA A 116 -9.92 -0.85 -24.14
C ALA A 116 -8.91 -0.88 -22.98
N ARG A 117 -9.05 0.07 -22.05
CA ARG A 117 -8.31 0.11 -20.78
C ARG A 117 -9.27 -0.06 -19.62
N PHE A 118 -8.94 -0.93 -18.68
CA PHE A 118 -9.83 -1.23 -17.56
C PHE A 118 -9.60 -0.32 -16.37
N VAL A 119 -10.67 -0.16 -15.60
CA VAL A 119 -10.68 0.57 -14.34
C VAL A 119 -10.90 -0.41 -13.22
N HIS A 120 -10.01 -0.35 -12.23
CA HIS A 120 -9.95 -1.29 -11.13
C HIS A 120 -10.28 -0.62 -9.83
N LEU A 121 -11.17 -1.21 -9.03
CA LEU A 121 -11.29 -0.94 -7.60
C LEU A 121 -10.48 -1.98 -6.84
N LYS A 122 -9.50 -1.51 -6.05
CA LYS A 122 -8.58 -2.36 -5.30
C LYS A 122 -8.62 -2.04 -3.82
N PHE A 123 -8.43 -3.07 -2.99
CA PHE A 123 -7.98 -2.90 -1.62
C PHE A 123 -6.59 -3.51 -1.49
N GLU A 124 -5.64 -2.74 -0.99
CA GLU A 124 -4.29 -3.16 -0.70
C GLU A 124 -4.05 -3.00 0.81
N PRO A 125 -3.70 -4.05 1.55
CA PRO A 125 -3.50 -3.97 2.99
C PRO A 125 -2.15 -3.32 3.36
N LEU A 126 -1.86 -3.27 4.67
CA LEU A 126 -0.58 -2.77 5.18
C LEU A 126 0.61 -3.46 4.48
N ILE A 127 1.59 -2.64 4.07
CA ILE A 127 2.92 -3.09 3.69
C ILE A 127 3.97 -2.27 4.43
N LEU A 128 4.98 -2.94 5.01
CA LEU A 128 6.14 -2.30 5.64
C LEU A 128 7.42 -2.97 5.16
N HIS A 129 8.48 -2.18 4.99
CA HIS A 129 9.84 -2.70 4.86
C HIS A 129 10.67 -2.27 6.06
N ILE A 130 11.24 -3.24 6.77
CA ILE A 130 12.02 -3.05 7.99
C ILE A 130 13.44 -3.55 7.70
N LEU A 131 14.39 -2.63 7.66
CA LEU A 131 15.81 -2.97 7.67
C LEU A 131 16.20 -3.37 9.09
N THR A 132 16.91 -4.47 9.22
CA THR A 132 17.32 -5.03 10.52
C THR A 132 18.84 -5.11 10.64
N ALA A 133 19.33 -4.94 11.86
CA ALA A 133 20.77 -4.91 12.14
C ALA A 133 21.44 -6.28 12.05
N ASN A 134 20.68 -7.37 12.15
CA ASN A 134 21.17 -8.74 12.19
C ASN A 134 20.03 -9.75 11.92
N HIS A 135 20.39 -11.02 11.76
CA HIS A 135 19.45 -12.10 11.48
C HIS A 135 18.45 -12.38 12.63
N GLN A 136 18.83 -12.14 13.89
CA GLN A 136 17.94 -12.36 15.03
C GLN A 136 16.78 -11.34 15.04
N ALA A 137 17.10 -10.06 14.81
CA ALA A 137 16.08 -9.02 14.64
C ALA A 137 15.19 -9.29 13.41
N ALA A 138 15.78 -9.76 12.31
CA ALA A 138 15.04 -10.15 11.11
C ALA A 138 14.05 -11.30 11.39
N GLN A 139 14.51 -12.34 12.09
CA GLN A 139 13.70 -13.50 12.46
C GLN A 139 12.57 -13.10 13.40
N HIS A 140 12.86 -12.26 14.40
CA HIS A 140 11.83 -11.74 15.32
C HIS A 140 10.76 -10.95 14.57
N ALA A 141 11.15 -10.01 13.71
CA ALA A 141 10.20 -9.22 12.94
C ALA A 141 9.36 -10.06 11.98
N ALA A 142 9.98 -11.02 11.28
CA ALA A 142 9.25 -11.94 10.40
C ALA A 142 8.29 -12.84 11.17
N ALA A 143 8.71 -13.39 12.32
CA ALA A 143 7.86 -14.23 13.17
C ALA A 143 6.67 -13.45 13.73
N ALA A 144 6.90 -12.22 14.22
CA ALA A 144 5.85 -11.33 14.69
C ALA A 144 4.83 -11.03 13.57
N ALA A 145 5.30 -10.77 12.35
CA ALA A 145 4.44 -10.53 11.19
C ALA A 145 3.59 -11.77 10.83
N LEU A 146 4.20 -12.95 10.76
CA LEU A 146 3.50 -14.20 10.44
C LEU A 146 2.44 -14.54 11.50
N GLN A 147 2.77 -14.40 12.80
CA GLN A 147 1.83 -14.61 13.90
C GLN A 147 0.68 -13.59 13.91
N ALA A 148 0.96 -12.36 13.45
CA ALA A 148 -0.05 -11.33 13.27
C ALA A 148 -0.93 -11.54 12.02
N GLY A 149 -0.66 -12.56 11.20
CA GLY A 149 -1.46 -12.91 10.02
C GLY A 149 -1.00 -12.25 8.73
N PHE A 150 0.20 -11.67 8.69
CA PHE A 150 0.87 -11.22 7.47
C PHE A 150 1.63 -12.39 6.83
N ARG A 151 0.89 -13.35 6.28
CA ARG A 151 1.40 -14.68 5.88
C ARG A 151 2.45 -14.66 4.77
N GLU A 152 2.48 -13.59 3.98
CA GLU A 152 3.42 -13.40 2.86
C GLU A 152 4.67 -12.60 3.27
N SER A 153 4.91 -12.47 4.58
CA SER A 153 6.06 -11.75 5.16
C SER A 153 7.32 -12.61 5.24
N GLY A 154 8.47 -11.97 5.17
CA GLY A 154 9.77 -12.63 5.27
C GLY A 154 10.93 -11.72 4.90
N VAL A 155 12.14 -12.28 4.93
CA VAL A 155 13.34 -11.58 4.45
C VAL A 155 13.28 -11.51 2.92
N ASN A 156 13.21 -10.31 2.36
CA ASN A 156 13.10 -10.08 0.91
C ASN A 156 14.40 -9.58 0.26
N GLY A 157 15.45 -9.42 1.05
CA GLY A 157 16.78 -9.04 0.57
C GLY A 157 17.80 -9.04 1.70
N ILE A 158 19.06 -9.24 1.34
CA ILE A 158 20.18 -9.07 2.25
C ILE A 158 21.03 -7.95 1.67
N LEU A 159 21.12 -6.84 2.39
CA LEU A 159 22.01 -5.76 2.00
C LEU A 159 23.40 -6.07 2.56
N ASP A 160 24.31 -6.35 1.65
CA ASP A 160 25.74 -6.34 1.94
C ASP A 160 26.22 -4.88 1.90
N LEU A 161 26.59 -4.37 3.07
CA LEU A 161 27.11 -3.02 3.24
C LEU A 161 28.64 -3.00 3.26
N SER A 162 29.30 -4.13 2.97
CA SER A 162 30.76 -4.17 2.85
C SER A 162 31.24 -3.17 1.81
N LYS A 163 32.18 -2.31 2.24
CA LYS A 163 32.94 -1.40 1.37
C LYS A 163 34.40 -1.82 1.42
N GLY A 164 34.93 -2.27 0.30
CA GLY A 164 36.30 -2.79 0.21
C GLY A 164 36.47 -4.14 0.94
N HIS A 165 37.64 -4.38 1.54
CA HIS A 165 37.98 -5.67 2.19
C HIS A 165 37.45 -5.83 3.63
N ILE A 166 36.61 -4.91 4.11
CA ILE A 166 36.05 -4.99 5.47
C ILE A 166 34.74 -5.77 5.41
N HIS A 167 34.77 -7.02 5.89
CA HIS A 167 33.57 -7.82 6.07
C HIS A 167 32.67 -7.18 7.13
N GLN A 168 31.53 -6.65 6.69
CA GLN A 168 30.50 -6.17 7.59
C GLN A 168 29.36 -7.19 7.70
N PRO A 169 28.67 -7.23 8.84
CA PRO A 169 27.51 -8.10 8.99
C PRO A 169 26.43 -7.72 7.98
N ALA A 170 25.90 -8.74 7.29
CA ALA A 170 24.73 -8.62 6.45
C ALA A 170 23.56 -7.97 7.19
N THR A 171 22.86 -7.03 6.55
CA THR A 171 21.67 -6.35 7.10
C THR A 171 20.41 -6.81 6.36
N PRO A 172 19.60 -7.72 6.93
CA PRO A 172 18.43 -8.24 6.26
C PRO A 172 17.31 -7.19 6.15
N MET A 173 16.61 -7.19 5.03
CA MET A 173 15.36 -6.47 4.82
C MET A 173 14.18 -7.41 5.04
N VAL A 174 13.29 -7.06 5.96
CA VAL A 174 12.04 -7.80 6.21
C VAL A 174 10.88 -7.05 5.57
N ALA A 175 10.14 -7.73 4.71
CA ALA A 175 8.85 -7.25 4.20
C ALA A 175 7.72 -7.79 5.07
N VAL A 176 6.90 -6.90 5.63
CA VAL A 176 5.65 -7.22 6.34
C VAL A 176 4.50 -6.95 5.37
N ARG A 177 3.79 -7.98 4.93
CA ARG A 177 2.74 -7.86 3.92
C ARG A 177 1.73 -8.98 4.00
N SER A 178 0.52 -8.73 3.51
CA SER A 178 -0.42 -9.82 3.24
C SER A 178 -1.14 -9.68 1.91
N SER A 179 -1.09 -10.70 1.04
CA SER A 179 -1.90 -10.70 -0.19
C SER A 179 -3.32 -11.21 0.08
N GLY A 180 -3.51 -12.10 1.07
CA GLY A 180 -4.82 -12.68 1.38
C GLY A 180 -5.90 -11.73 1.90
N LEU A 181 -5.59 -10.44 2.12
CA LEU A 181 -6.56 -9.40 2.46
C LEU A 181 -6.86 -8.45 1.29
N ALA A 182 -6.08 -8.53 0.22
CA ALA A 182 -6.24 -7.69 -0.96
C ALA A 182 -7.39 -8.18 -1.85
N PHE A 183 -7.93 -7.28 -2.65
CA PHE A 183 -8.76 -7.62 -3.81
C PHE A 183 -8.50 -6.64 -4.95
N ASP A 184 -8.84 -7.06 -6.16
CA ASP A 184 -8.74 -6.28 -7.38
C ASP A 184 -9.93 -6.63 -8.29
N CYS A 185 -10.82 -5.66 -8.53
CA CYS A 185 -12.04 -5.85 -9.29
C CYS A 185 -12.13 -4.84 -10.43
N ILE A 186 -12.39 -5.31 -11.65
CA ILE A 186 -12.72 -4.45 -12.78
C ILE A 186 -14.12 -3.87 -12.57
N ILE A 187 -14.25 -2.55 -12.62
CA ILE A 187 -15.50 -1.81 -12.38
C ILE A 187 -15.94 -0.94 -13.56
N GLY A 188 -15.05 -0.74 -14.53
CA GLY A 188 -15.26 0.20 -15.63
C GLY A 188 -14.23 0.01 -16.72
N TYR A 189 -14.45 0.70 -17.83
CA TYR A 189 -13.51 0.74 -18.95
C TYR A 189 -13.54 2.09 -19.64
N THR A 190 -12.51 2.34 -20.44
CA THR A 190 -12.43 3.54 -21.25
C THR A 190 -11.75 3.23 -22.59
N ASP A 191 -12.30 3.78 -23.65
CA ASP A 191 -11.83 3.56 -25.02
C ASP A 191 -10.55 4.40 -25.25
N SER A 192 -9.54 3.85 -25.92
CA SER A 192 -8.24 4.54 -26.11
C SER A 192 -8.25 5.64 -27.18
N SER A 193 -9.37 5.80 -27.91
CA SER A 193 -9.45 6.59 -29.13
C SER A 193 -9.76 8.08 -28.94
N SER A 194 -10.15 8.53 -27.75
CA SER A 194 -10.47 9.95 -27.52
C SER A 194 -9.50 10.63 -26.55
N GLU A 195 -9.25 11.91 -26.78
CA GLU A 195 -8.31 12.73 -25.99
C GLU A 195 -8.76 12.91 -24.52
N ASN A 196 -10.06 12.76 -24.24
CA ASN A 196 -10.60 12.83 -22.89
C ASN A 196 -11.70 11.78 -22.71
N PRO A 197 -11.31 10.48 -22.62
CA PRO A 197 -12.26 9.40 -22.76
C PRO A 197 -13.07 9.25 -21.47
N GLU A 198 -14.38 9.23 -21.63
CA GLU A 198 -15.29 8.94 -20.53
C GLU A 198 -15.05 7.51 -20.04
N ILE A 199 -15.19 7.32 -18.74
CA ILE A 199 -15.01 6.01 -18.11
C ILE A 199 -16.40 5.42 -17.90
N LYS A 200 -16.75 4.42 -18.69
CA LYS A 200 -18.07 3.77 -18.64
C LYS A 200 -18.07 2.72 -17.53
N PRO A 201 -19.11 2.66 -16.67
CA PRO A 201 -19.23 1.62 -15.67
C PRO A 201 -19.46 0.25 -16.33
N MET A 202 -18.91 -0.81 -15.73
CA MET A 202 -19.19 -2.21 -16.09
C MET A 202 -20.06 -2.91 -15.04
N VAL A 203 -20.30 -2.26 -13.91
CA VAL A 203 -20.98 -2.80 -12.74
C VAL A 203 -21.95 -1.76 -12.20
N THR A 204 -22.99 -2.19 -11.49
CA THR A 204 -23.99 -1.30 -10.88
C THR A 204 -23.45 -0.56 -9.65
N GLU A 205 -24.12 0.53 -9.24
CA GLU A 205 -23.87 1.23 -7.97
C GLU A 205 -24.01 0.29 -6.75
N ASP A 206 -24.98 -0.62 -6.76
CA ASP A 206 -25.16 -1.61 -5.68
C ASP A 206 -23.98 -2.59 -5.56
N TYR A 207 -23.39 -2.97 -6.70
CA TYR A 207 -22.19 -3.79 -6.72
C TYR A 207 -20.99 -3.01 -6.16
N LEU A 208 -20.82 -1.74 -6.55
CA LEU A 208 -19.77 -0.88 -6.00
C LEU A 208 -19.94 -0.68 -4.49
N ARG A 209 -21.18 -0.50 -4.01
CA ARG A 209 -21.48 -0.40 -2.58
C ARG A 209 -21.01 -1.65 -1.85
N THR A 210 -21.28 -2.83 -2.41
CA THR A 210 -20.81 -4.11 -1.87
C THR A 210 -19.28 -4.17 -1.80
N LEU A 211 -18.58 -3.77 -2.87
CA LEU A 211 -17.11 -3.74 -2.87
C LEU A 211 -16.54 -2.76 -1.84
N VAL A 212 -17.17 -1.59 -1.65
CA VAL A 212 -16.80 -0.62 -0.62
C VAL A 212 -17.02 -1.18 0.77
N ASP A 213 -18.14 -1.86 1.02
CA ASP A 213 -18.40 -2.52 2.31
C ASP A 213 -17.37 -3.61 2.60
N VAL A 214 -17.00 -4.40 1.59
CA VAL A 214 -15.90 -5.37 1.72
C VAL A 214 -14.59 -4.64 2.04
N ALA A 215 -14.21 -3.59 1.31
CA ALA A 215 -13.00 -2.82 1.60
C ALA A 215 -12.98 -2.26 3.03
N ASN A 216 -14.11 -1.75 3.50
CA ASN A 216 -14.28 -1.26 4.87
C ASN A 216 -14.09 -2.37 5.91
N GLN A 217 -14.62 -3.57 5.68
CA GLN A 217 -14.35 -4.73 6.52
C GLN A 217 -12.87 -5.12 6.50
N ARG A 218 -12.22 -5.05 5.32
CA ARG A 218 -10.79 -5.32 5.19
C ARG A 218 -9.94 -4.30 5.95
N PHE A 219 -10.32 -3.03 6.00
CA PHE A 219 -9.65 -2.04 6.86
C PHE A 219 -9.70 -2.43 8.34
N VAL A 220 -10.83 -2.93 8.84
CA VAL A 220 -10.95 -3.39 10.24
C VAL A 220 -9.97 -4.53 10.51
N VAL A 221 -10.01 -5.59 9.70
CA VAL A 221 -9.11 -6.74 9.85
C VAL A 221 -7.64 -6.32 9.68
N ASN A 222 -7.34 -5.40 8.76
CA ASN A 222 -5.99 -4.87 8.56
C ASN A 222 -5.48 -4.17 9.83
N ARG A 223 -6.30 -3.30 10.44
CA ARG A 223 -5.97 -2.63 11.71
C ARG A 223 -5.75 -3.61 12.86
N GLU A 224 -6.57 -4.65 12.96
CA GLU A 224 -6.39 -5.72 13.96
C GLU A 224 -5.08 -6.48 13.77
N ARG A 225 -4.72 -6.81 12.52
CA ARG A 225 -3.42 -7.45 12.18
C ARG A 225 -2.27 -6.52 12.53
N THR A 226 -2.34 -5.24 12.17
CA THR A 226 -1.34 -4.22 12.52
C THR A 226 -1.17 -4.12 14.03
N GLY A 227 -2.25 -4.11 14.81
CA GLY A 227 -2.19 -4.08 16.27
C GLY A 227 -1.57 -5.33 16.88
N ARG A 228 -1.85 -6.53 16.35
CA ARG A 228 -1.19 -7.78 16.78
C ARG A 228 0.29 -7.77 16.43
N PHE A 229 0.65 -7.30 15.24
CA PHE A 229 2.05 -7.17 14.81
C PHE A 229 2.82 -6.22 15.72
N ARG A 230 2.29 -5.01 15.97
CA ARG A 230 2.85 -4.04 16.91
C ARG A 230 3.15 -4.67 18.26
N LYS A 231 2.15 -5.32 18.87
CA LYS A 231 2.29 -5.99 20.17
C LYS A 231 3.34 -7.10 20.17
N ALA A 232 3.39 -7.92 19.12
CA ALA A 232 4.33 -9.04 19.02
C ALA A 232 5.77 -8.56 18.81
N LEU A 233 5.97 -7.54 17.97
CA LEU A 233 7.29 -7.01 17.67
C LEU A 233 7.91 -6.27 18.87
N LEU A 234 7.11 -5.49 19.60
CA LEU A 234 7.57 -4.67 20.72
C LEU A 234 7.67 -5.43 22.05
N ARG A 235 7.25 -6.70 22.10
CA ARG A 235 7.53 -7.54 23.26
C ARG A 235 9.03 -7.72 23.40
N GLN A 236 9.57 -7.34 24.56
CA GLN A 236 10.97 -7.58 24.91
C GLN A 236 11.22 -9.09 24.92
N THR A 237 12.12 -9.55 24.04
CA THR A 237 12.79 -10.86 24.16
C THR A 237 13.93 -10.77 25.14
#